data_AF-A0A3M8QXL0-F1
#
_entry.id   AF-A0A3M8QXL0-F1
#
_cell.length_a   1.000
_cell.length_b   1.000
_cell.length_c   1.000
_cell.angle_alpha   90.00
_cell.angle_beta   90.00
_cell.angle_gamma   90.00
#
_symmetry.space_group_name_H-M   'P 1'
#
loop_
_entity.id
_entity.type
_entity.pdbx_description
1 polymer ?
#
loop_
_entity_poly.entity_id
_entity_poly.type
_entity_poly.pdbx_seq_one_letter_code
_entity_poly.pdbx_strand_id
1 'polypeptide(L)'
;MSQLSEKQRLGQILVARGFISPEQLERALHRQRATQEKIGKLLIADGVVEEHALQLTLTAQARLRHEDRQAQGSRLLAAVAEKLRADLEKLSLDLLKEWQRRVVRLPDREGGERKRREAALRLAMDFPRALTAAQERIEARKRAGEATRLRRILSALQMIEKDFVAFRNSIASVSPYPVNDWSARWQTLGDFAKELQRAMA
;
A
#
# COMPACT_ATOMS: atom_id res chain seq x y z
N MET A 1 -24.11 -3.78 -7.02
CA MET A 1 -23.00 -3.99 -6.05
C MET A 1 -23.37 -5.15 -5.13
N SER A 2 -22.63 -6.28 -5.15
CA SER A 2 -22.58 -7.35 -4.10
C SER A 2 -21.95 -8.70 -4.55
N GLN A 3 -21.22 -8.80 -5.67
CA GLN A 3 -20.67 -10.09 -6.13
C GLN A 3 -19.65 -10.76 -5.17
N LEU A 4 -19.07 -10.01 -4.22
CA LEU A 4 -18.18 -10.56 -3.19
C LEU A 4 -18.92 -11.26 -2.03
N SER A 5 -20.15 -10.84 -1.72
CA SER A 5 -20.97 -11.42 -0.63
C SER A 5 -21.53 -12.78 -0.99
N GLU A 6 -21.78 -13.03 -2.29
CA GLU A 6 -22.38 -14.28 -2.73
C GLU A 6 -21.40 -15.46 -2.63
N LYS A 7 -20.18 -15.33 -3.17
CA LYS A 7 -19.16 -16.40 -3.22
C LYS A 7 -18.74 -17.00 -1.87
N GLN A 8 -19.11 -16.38 -0.75
CA GLN A 8 -18.76 -16.83 0.59
C GLN A 8 -19.95 -17.37 1.40
N ARG A 9 -21.14 -17.52 0.81
CA ARG A 9 -22.30 -18.07 1.54
C ARG A 9 -22.15 -19.58 1.72
N LEU A 10 -22.47 -20.05 2.92
CA LEU A 10 -22.34 -21.47 3.31
C LEU A 10 -22.96 -22.41 2.27
N GLY A 11 -24.18 -22.11 1.82
CA GLY A 11 -24.88 -22.90 0.81
C GLY A 11 -24.15 -22.99 -0.54
N GLN A 12 -23.57 -21.89 -1.02
CA GLN A 12 -22.83 -21.90 -2.29
C GLN A 12 -21.53 -22.72 -2.17
N ILE A 13 -20.86 -22.70 -1.01
CA ILE A 13 -19.68 -23.52 -0.75
C ILE A 13 -20.07 -25.01 -0.70
N LEU A 14 -21.22 -25.35 -0.11
CA LEU A 14 -21.75 -26.71 -0.10
C LEU A 14 -22.06 -27.21 -1.53
N VAL A 15 -22.68 -26.37 -2.36
CA VAL A 15 -22.94 -26.67 -3.78
C VAL A 15 -21.64 -26.85 -4.56
N ALA A 16 -20.70 -25.91 -4.43
CA ALA A 16 -19.43 -25.95 -5.14
C ALA A 16 -18.56 -27.17 -4.78
N ARG A 17 -18.74 -27.73 -3.58
CA ARG A 17 -18.07 -28.95 -3.12
C ARG A 17 -18.81 -30.24 -3.48
N GLY A 18 -19.99 -30.13 -4.08
CA GLY A 18 -20.83 -31.28 -4.42
C GLY A 18 -21.51 -31.93 -3.22
N PHE A 19 -21.53 -31.28 -2.05
CA PHE A 19 -22.24 -31.80 -0.89
C PHE A 19 -23.75 -31.69 -1.04
N ILE A 20 -24.23 -30.68 -1.78
CA ILE A 20 -25.64 -30.49 -2.10
C ILE A 20 -25.79 -30.03 -3.54
N SER A 21 -26.94 -30.27 -4.14
CA SER A 21 -27.35 -29.71 -5.42
C SER A 21 -27.90 -28.27 -5.28
N PRO A 22 -27.88 -27.45 -6.34
CA PRO A 22 -28.54 -26.15 -6.35
C PRO A 22 -30.01 -26.21 -5.93
N GLU A 23 -30.73 -27.24 -6.37
CA GLU A 23 -32.15 -27.45 -6.08
C GLU A 23 -32.39 -27.76 -4.60
N GLN A 24 -31.50 -28.55 -3.98
CA GLN A 24 -31.53 -28.80 -2.53
C GLN A 24 -31.24 -27.52 -1.73
N LEU A 25 -30.31 -26.68 -2.20
CA LEU A 25 -30.04 -25.39 -1.58
C LEU A 25 -31.27 -24.46 -1.67
N GLU A 26 -31.94 -24.40 -2.81
CA GLU A 26 -33.15 -23.59 -2.99
C GLU A 26 -34.29 -24.03 -2.05
N ARG A 27 -34.52 -25.35 -1.95
CA ARG A 27 -35.51 -25.90 -1.00
C ARG A 27 -35.18 -25.53 0.44
N ALA A 28 -33.93 -25.66 0.85
CA ALA A 28 -33.48 -25.29 2.18
C ALA A 28 -33.63 -23.77 2.44
N LEU A 29 -33.34 -22.93 1.45
CA LEU A 29 -33.53 -21.47 1.53
C LEU A 29 -35.00 -21.07 1.65
N HIS A 30 -35.90 -21.75 0.93
CA HIS A 30 -37.34 -21.54 1.04
C HIS A 30 -37.83 -21.85 2.46
N ARG A 31 -37.39 -22.98 3.03
CA ARG A 31 -37.72 -23.34 4.43
C ARG A 31 -37.10 -22.38 5.43
N GLN A 32 -35.85 -21.97 5.25
CA GLN A 32 -35.20 -20.97 6.11
C GLN A 32 -35.99 -19.67 6.19
N ARG A 33 -36.60 -19.20 5.08
CA ARG A 33 -37.42 -17.99 5.11
C ARG A 33 -38.68 -18.17 5.97
N ALA A 34 -39.29 -19.34 5.92
CA ALA A 34 -40.49 -19.65 6.69
C ALA A 34 -40.22 -19.92 8.18
N THR A 35 -39.11 -20.58 8.51
CA THR A 35 -38.80 -21.00 9.88
C THR A 35 -37.83 -20.07 10.62
N GLN A 36 -37.12 -19.19 9.90
CA GLN A 36 -36.02 -18.36 10.40
C GLN A 36 -34.86 -19.17 11.02
N GLU A 37 -34.79 -20.48 10.78
CA GLU A 37 -33.70 -21.31 11.26
C GLU A 37 -32.40 -21.11 10.47
N LYS A 38 -31.29 -21.57 11.05
CA LYS A 38 -30.00 -21.56 10.35
C LYS A 38 -30.01 -22.60 9.23
N ILE A 39 -29.70 -22.19 8.00
CA ILE A 39 -29.64 -23.06 6.81
C ILE A 39 -28.86 -24.37 7.05
N GLY A 40 -27.74 -24.30 7.79
CA GLY A 40 -26.93 -25.49 8.10
C GLY A 40 -27.66 -26.51 8.98
N LYS A 41 -28.50 -26.05 9.92
CA LYS A 41 -29.35 -26.96 10.73
C LYS A 41 -30.43 -27.60 9.88
N LEU A 42 -31.07 -26.82 9.00
CA LEU A 42 -32.09 -27.33 8.09
C LEU A 42 -31.52 -28.39 7.14
N LEU A 43 -30.32 -28.16 6.59
CA LEU A 43 -29.65 -29.11 5.70
C LEU A 43 -29.27 -30.43 6.39
N ILE A 44 -28.91 -30.40 7.68
CA ILE A 44 -28.71 -31.62 8.48
C ILE A 44 -30.06 -32.31 8.76
N ALA A 45 -31.07 -31.54 9.19
CA ALA A 45 -32.39 -32.08 9.51
C ALA A 45 -33.06 -32.76 8.30
N ASP A 46 -32.79 -32.27 7.10
CA ASP A 46 -33.30 -32.85 5.85
C ASP A 46 -32.48 -34.06 5.37
N GLY A 47 -31.44 -34.46 6.11
CA GLY A 47 -30.56 -35.58 5.76
C GLY A 47 -29.71 -35.32 4.52
N VAL A 48 -29.65 -34.06 4.06
CA VAL A 48 -28.99 -33.66 2.82
C VAL A 48 -27.50 -33.41 3.03
N VAL A 49 -27.09 -33.03 4.25
CA VAL A 49 -25.70 -32.77 4.62
C VAL A 49 -25.39 -33.44 5.95
N GLU A 50 -24.30 -34.21 6.00
CA GLU A 50 -23.77 -34.74 7.26
C GLU A 50 -23.11 -33.64 8.11
N GLU A 51 -23.18 -33.78 9.43
CA GLU A 51 -22.59 -32.79 10.36
C GLU A 51 -21.09 -32.57 10.12
N HIS A 52 -20.36 -33.63 9.76
CA HIS A 52 -18.94 -33.54 9.39
C HIS A 52 -18.72 -32.68 8.13
N ALA A 53 -19.52 -32.87 7.08
CA ALA A 53 -19.44 -32.08 5.85
C ALA A 53 -19.77 -30.60 6.10
N LEU A 54 -20.75 -30.33 6.97
CA LEU A 54 -21.09 -28.98 7.41
C LEU A 54 -19.91 -28.33 8.16
N GLN A 55 -19.28 -29.04 9.11
CA GLN A 55 -18.13 -28.55 9.85
C GLN A 55 -16.93 -28.23 8.94
N LEU A 56 -16.59 -29.13 8.01
CA LEU A 56 -15.52 -28.90 7.02
C LEU A 56 -15.79 -27.65 6.16
N THR A 57 -17.05 -27.41 5.83
CA THR A 57 -17.46 -26.25 5.04
C THR A 57 -17.39 -24.95 5.85
N LEU A 58 -17.81 -24.98 7.12
CA LEU A 58 -17.69 -23.83 8.03
C LEU A 58 -16.24 -23.43 8.28
N THR A 59 -15.35 -24.40 8.51
CA THR A 59 -13.90 -24.15 8.67
C THR A 59 -13.31 -23.52 7.40
N ALA A 60 -13.68 -24.03 6.23
CA ALA A 60 -13.24 -23.47 4.96
C ALA A 60 -13.77 -22.05 4.73
N GLN A 61 -15.05 -21.79 5.05
CA GLN A 61 -15.64 -20.45 4.98
C GLN A 61 -14.92 -19.46 5.90
N ALA A 62 -14.61 -19.88 7.14
CA ALA A 62 -13.88 -19.05 8.10
C ALA A 62 -12.49 -18.69 7.58
N ARG A 63 -11.77 -19.66 6.99
CA ARG A 63 -10.47 -19.43 6.35
C ARG A 63 -10.55 -18.45 5.19
N LEU A 64 -11.49 -18.64 4.27
CA LEU A 64 -11.70 -17.75 3.12
C LEU A 64 -12.01 -16.31 3.57
N ARG A 65 -12.85 -16.15 4.59
CA ARG A 65 -13.15 -14.82 5.16
C ARG A 65 -11.93 -14.17 5.81
N HIS A 66 -11.10 -14.96 6.48
CA HIS A 66 -9.87 -14.46 7.07
C HIS A 66 -8.88 -14.00 5.98
N GLU A 67 -8.68 -14.80 4.94
CA GLU A 67 -7.83 -14.48 3.80
C GLU A 67 -8.32 -13.21 3.07
N ASP A 68 -9.64 -13.09 2.83
CA ASP A 68 -10.22 -11.90 2.22
C ASP A 68 -10.05 -10.65 3.08
N ARG A 69 -10.22 -10.76 4.40
CA ARG A 69 -10.00 -9.63 5.32
C ARG A 69 -8.55 -9.19 5.32
N GLN A 70 -7.60 -10.14 5.31
CA GLN A 70 -6.18 -9.84 5.20
C GLN A 70 -5.83 -9.17 3.87
N ALA A 71 -6.36 -9.70 2.76
CA ALA A 71 -6.18 -9.13 1.43
C ALA A 71 -6.81 -7.73 1.31
N GLN A 72 -7.95 -7.49 1.96
CA GLN A 72 -8.55 -6.15 2.03
C GLN A 72 -7.67 -5.19 2.84
N GLY A 73 -7.14 -5.66 3.98
CA GLY A 73 -6.22 -4.88 4.81
C GLY A 73 -4.95 -4.48 4.05
N SER A 74 -4.31 -5.42 3.34
CA SER A 74 -3.13 -5.13 2.52
C SER A 74 -3.44 -4.17 1.37
N ARG A 75 -4.59 -4.34 0.69
CA ARG A 75 -5.00 -3.41 -0.39
C ARG A 75 -5.18 -1.98 0.10
N LEU A 76 -5.82 -1.78 1.25
CA LEU A 76 -6.03 -0.46 1.82
C LEU A 76 -4.69 0.19 2.22
N LEU A 77 -3.83 -0.56 2.92
CA LEU A 77 -2.50 -0.05 3.32
C LEU A 77 -1.65 0.32 2.09
N ALA A 78 -1.67 -0.52 1.06
CA ALA A 78 -0.95 -0.25 -0.18
C ALA A 78 -1.49 1.00 -0.89
N ALA A 79 -2.81 1.18 -0.96
CA ALA A 79 -3.40 2.36 -1.59
C ALA A 79 -3.00 3.67 -0.89
N VAL A 80 -2.99 3.67 0.45
CA VAL A 80 -2.57 4.85 1.23
C VAL A 80 -1.07 5.11 1.06
N ALA A 81 -0.23 4.08 1.17
CA ALA A 81 1.21 4.21 0.97
C ALA A 81 1.55 4.70 -0.44
N GLU A 82 0.87 4.17 -1.46
CA GLU A 82 1.08 4.53 -2.86
C GLU A 82 0.71 6.00 -3.13
N LYS A 83 -0.41 6.46 -2.58
CA LYS A 83 -0.82 7.86 -2.68
C LYS A 83 0.24 8.78 -2.05
N LEU A 84 0.65 8.48 -0.82
CA LEU A 84 1.64 9.29 -0.10
C LEU A 84 3.00 9.33 -0.81
N ARG A 85 3.46 8.18 -1.31
CA ARG A 85 4.65 8.08 -2.15
C ARG A 85 4.55 8.96 -3.40
N ALA A 86 3.41 8.91 -4.12
CA ALA A 86 3.19 9.71 -5.32
C ALA A 86 3.25 11.21 -5.03
N ASP A 87 2.62 11.63 -3.94
CA ASP A 87 2.60 13.03 -3.50
C ASP A 87 4.02 13.50 -3.15
N LEU A 88 4.80 12.70 -2.43
CA LEU A 88 6.21 13.00 -2.11
C LEU A 88 7.10 13.04 -3.36
N GLU A 89 6.89 12.15 -4.32
CA GLU A 89 7.67 12.12 -5.57
C GLU A 89 7.42 13.40 -6.36
N LYS A 90 6.15 13.78 -6.51
CA LYS A 90 5.78 15.03 -7.18
C LYS A 90 6.39 16.24 -6.49
N LEU A 91 6.21 16.36 -5.17
CA LEU A 91 6.71 17.51 -4.40
C LEU A 91 8.23 17.63 -4.43
N SER A 92 8.95 16.50 -4.34
CA SER A 92 10.42 16.48 -4.40
C SER A 92 10.93 16.86 -5.79
N LEU A 93 10.31 16.35 -6.87
CA LEU A 93 10.65 16.72 -8.24
C LEU A 93 10.37 18.20 -8.53
N ASP A 94 9.25 18.73 -8.07
CA ASP A 94 8.89 20.13 -8.28
C ASP A 94 9.88 21.06 -7.55
N LEU A 95 10.25 20.73 -6.32
CA LEU A 95 11.27 21.45 -5.54
C LEU A 95 12.63 21.43 -6.26
N LEU A 96 13.06 20.27 -6.75
CA LEU A 96 14.31 20.12 -7.51
C LEU A 96 14.32 20.96 -8.79
N LYS A 97 13.23 20.94 -9.55
CA LYS A 97 13.08 21.74 -10.78
C LYS A 97 13.10 23.24 -10.50
N GLU A 98 12.49 23.69 -9.40
CA GLU A 98 12.54 25.08 -8.97
C GLU A 98 13.98 25.50 -8.65
N TRP A 99 14.68 24.69 -7.86
CA TRP A 99 16.06 24.97 -7.45
C TRP A 99 17.05 24.92 -8.61
N GLN A 100 16.95 23.92 -9.50
CA GLN A 100 17.81 23.83 -10.68
C GLN A 100 17.72 25.09 -11.54
N ARG A 101 16.51 25.65 -11.72
CA ARG A 101 16.30 26.91 -12.46
C ARG A 101 16.95 28.12 -11.80
N ARG A 102 16.93 28.20 -10.46
CA ARG A 102 17.61 29.27 -9.70
C ARG A 102 19.12 29.16 -9.78
N VAL A 103 19.64 27.94 -9.65
CA VAL A 103 21.07 27.67 -9.52
C VAL A 103 21.82 27.77 -10.86
N VAL A 104 21.23 27.35 -11.99
CA VAL A 104 21.85 27.45 -13.33
C VAL A 104 22.13 28.91 -13.73
N ARG A 105 21.36 29.86 -13.21
CA ARG A 105 21.52 31.29 -13.52
C ARG A 105 22.66 31.99 -12.76
N LEU A 106 23.31 31.30 -11.82
CA LEU A 106 24.37 31.91 -11.00
C LEU A 106 25.74 31.80 -11.69
N PRO A 107 26.48 32.91 -11.83
CA PRO A 107 27.83 32.90 -12.37
C PRO A 107 28.77 32.11 -11.45
N ASP A 108 29.64 31.28 -12.03
CA ASP A 108 30.73 30.64 -11.27
C ASP A 108 31.73 31.72 -10.87
N ARG A 109 31.95 31.89 -9.56
CA ARG A 109 32.90 32.87 -9.01
C ARG A 109 34.18 32.20 -8.51
N GLU A 110 34.09 30.94 -8.10
CA GLU A 110 35.22 30.13 -7.66
C GLU A 110 35.38 28.84 -8.48
N GLY A 111 36.62 28.36 -8.56
CA GLY A 111 36.93 27.07 -9.17
C GLY A 111 36.13 25.92 -8.54
N GLY A 112 35.49 25.10 -9.38
CA GLY A 112 34.80 23.87 -8.95
C GLY A 112 33.41 24.07 -8.34
N GLU A 113 32.86 25.29 -8.28
CA GLU A 113 31.48 25.53 -7.83
C GLU A 113 30.47 24.78 -8.70
N ARG A 114 30.55 24.89 -10.03
CA ARG A 114 29.75 24.09 -10.97
C ARG A 114 29.74 22.59 -10.63
N LYS A 115 30.91 21.99 -10.40
CA LYS A 115 31.02 20.56 -10.06
C LYS A 115 30.30 20.25 -8.74
N ARG A 116 30.45 21.10 -7.72
CA ARG A 116 29.75 20.97 -6.43
C ARG A 116 28.23 21.07 -6.60
N ARG A 117 27.75 22.03 -7.39
CA ARG A 117 26.32 22.22 -7.71
C ARG A 117 25.73 20.99 -8.40
N GLU A 118 26.41 20.50 -9.44
CA GLU A 118 25.99 19.30 -10.18
C GLU A 118 25.99 18.04 -9.29
N ALA A 119 26.98 17.88 -8.41
CA ALA A 119 27.04 16.78 -7.47
C ALA A 119 25.90 16.82 -6.44
N ALA A 120 25.59 17.99 -5.88
CA ALA A 120 24.49 18.17 -4.93
C ALA A 120 23.14 17.84 -5.57
N LEU A 121 22.89 18.34 -6.79
CA LEU A 121 21.66 18.03 -7.54
C LEU A 121 21.56 16.53 -7.87
N ARG A 122 22.68 15.88 -8.21
CA ARG A 122 22.69 14.42 -8.47
C ARG A 122 22.32 13.62 -7.23
N LEU A 123 22.90 13.94 -6.08
CA LEU A 123 22.56 13.28 -4.81
C LEU A 123 21.09 13.50 -4.44
N ALA A 124 20.59 14.71 -4.67
CA ALA A 124 19.20 15.04 -4.36
C ALA A 124 18.18 14.27 -5.23
N MET A 125 18.57 13.83 -6.44
CA MET A 125 17.74 12.97 -7.30
C MET A 125 17.59 11.54 -6.77
N ASP A 126 18.37 11.11 -5.79
CA ASP A 126 18.28 9.75 -5.24
C ASP A 126 16.96 9.53 -4.50
N PHE A 127 16.37 10.57 -3.91
CA PHE A 127 15.08 10.46 -3.20
C PHE A 127 13.89 10.24 -4.14
N PRO A 128 13.64 11.06 -5.19
CA PRO A 128 12.65 10.75 -6.20
C PRO A 128 12.82 9.35 -6.81
N ARG A 129 14.06 8.95 -7.11
CA ARG A 129 14.34 7.60 -7.64
C ARG A 129 13.97 6.49 -6.66
N ALA A 130 14.26 6.68 -5.37
CA ALA A 130 13.87 5.74 -4.32
C ALA A 130 12.34 5.64 -4.20
N LEU A 131 11.61 6.75 -4.36
CA LEU A 131 10.14 6.77 -4.40
C LEU A 131 9.59 6.06 -5.63
N THR A 132 10.16 6.25 -6.82
CA THR A 132 9.77 5.47 -8.02
C THR A 132 10.00 3.97 -7.79
N ALA A 133 11.16 3.58 -7.25
CA ALA A 133 11.45 2.18 -6.92
C ALA A 133 10.52 1.62 -5.82
N ALA A 134 9.97 2.49 -4.95
CA ALA A 134 9.01 2.09 -3.93
C ALA A 134 7.71 1.56 -4.51
N GLN A 135 7.26 2.11 -5.64
CA GLN A 135 6.00 1.77 -6.27
C GLN A 135 5.89 0.27 -6.56
N GLU A 136 6.91 -0.30 -7.21
CA GLU A 136 6.94 -1.74 -7.52
C GLU A 136 6.96 -2.61 -6.26
N ARG A 137 7.69 -2.17 -5.23
CA ARG A 137 7.74 -2.90 -3.96
C ARG A 137 6.41 -2.85 -3.23
N ILE A 138 5.72 -1.71 -3.18
CA ILE A 138 4.39 -1.59 -2.58
C ILE A 138 3.40 -2.51 -3.29
N GLU A 139 3.41 -2.52 -4.63
CA GLU A 139 2.51 -3.38 -5.41
C GLU A 139 2.84 -4.87 -5.23
N ALA A 140 4.11 -5.25 -5.15
CA ALA A 140 4.51 -6.63 -4.85
C ALA A 140 4.02 -7.09 -3.47
N ARG A 141 4.16 -6.24 -2.44
CA ARG A 141 3.71 -6.54 -1.06
C ARG A 141 2.19 -6.61 -0.95
N LYS A 142 1.46 -5.78 -1.71
CA LYS A 142 0.01 -5.84 -1.87
C LYS A 142 -0.44 -7.19 -2.44
N ARG A 143 0.20 -7.65 -3.53
CA ARG A 143 -0.09 -8.94 -4.15
C ARG A 143 0.22 -10.12 -3.22
N ALA A 144 1.28 -10.01 -2.44
CA ALA A 144 1.66 -11.02 -1.45
C ALA A 144 0.79 -11.00 -0.17
N GLY A 145 -0.11 -10.02 0.00
CA GLY A 145 -0.95 -9.92 1.21
C GLY A 145 -0.17 -9.50 2.47
N GLU A 146 1.02 -8.92 2.33
CA GLU A 146 1.93 -8.65 3.45
C GLU A 146 1.61 -7.34 4.18
N ALA A 147 0.49 -7.31 4.91
CA ALA A 147 0.01 -6.13 5.62
C ALA A 147 1.03 -5.52 6.59
N THR A 148 1.81 -6.35 7.31
CA THR A 148 2.83 -5.88 8.25
C THR A 148 3.95 -5.11 7.55
N ARG A 149 4.42 -5.58 6.39
CA ARG A 149 5.46 -4.88 5.63
C ARG A 149 4.92 -3.58 5.04
N LEU A 150 3.70 -3.60 4.52
CA LEU A 150 3.03 -2.38 4.02
C LEU A 150 2.85 -1.33 5.11
N ARG A 151 2.52 -1.74 6.35
CA ARG A 151 2.42 -0.82 7.49
C ARG A 151 3.77 -0.17 7.82
N ARG A 152 4.86 -0.94 7.79
CA ARG A 152 6.22 -0.42 7.99
C ARG A 152 6.60 0.61 6.92
N ILE A 153 6.30 0.32 5.65
CA ILE A 153 6.54 1.25 4.54
C ILE A 153 5.71 2.54 4.74
N LEU A 154 4.42 2.40 5.07
CA LEU A 154 3.55 3.55 5.31
C LEU A 154 4.06 4.43 6.45
N SER A 155 4.48 3.84 7.58
CA SER A 155 5.03 4.60 8.70
C SER A 155 6.30 5.37 8.33
N ALA A 156 7.19 4.77 7.54
CA ALA A 156 8.38 5.46 7.04
C ALA A 156 8.00 6.62 6.11
N LEU A 157 7.07 6.41 5.16
CA LEU A 157 6.61 7.48 4.27
C LEU A 157 5.95 8.64 5.04
N GLN A 158 5.20 8.35 6.10
CA GLN A 158 4.59 9.39 6.96
C GLN A 158 5.64 10.19 7.74
N MET A 159 6.69 9.52 8.24
CA MET A 159 7.81 10.19 8.90
C MET A 159 8.56 11.10 7.91
N ILE A 160 8.90 10.56 6.74
CA ILE A 160 9.55 11.29 5.65
C ILE A 160 8.68 12.48 5.20
N GLU A 161 7.36 12.33 5.09
CA GLU A 161 6.48 13.44 4.71
C GLU A 161 6.58 14.61 5.69
N LYS A 162 6.49 14.31 6.99
CA LYS A 162 6.61 15.32 8.04
C LYS A 162 7.96 16.04 7.95
N ASP A 163 9.04 15.29 7.80
CA ASP A 163 10.39 15.84 7.76
C ASP A 163 10.66 16.58 6.44
N PHE A 164 10.06 16.13 5.33
CA PHE A 164 10.15 16.77 4.04
C PHE A 164 9.49 18.16 4.04
N VAL A 165 8.36 18.33 4.74
CA VAL A 165 7.73 19.65 4.90
C VAL A 165 8.66 20.61 5.65
N ALA A 166 9.28 20.15 6.74
CA ALA A 166 10.24 20.93 7.49
C ALA A 166 11.48 21.29 6.64
N PHE A 167 12.01 20.31 5.90
CA PHE A 167 13.11 20.51 4.96
C PHE A 167 12.76 21.54 3.87
N ARG A 168 11.58 21.43 3.25
CA ARG A 168 11.13 22.35 2.19
C ARG A 168 11.09 23.80 2.68
N ASN A 169 10.56 24.02 3.88
CA ASN A 169 10.51 25.36 4.48
C ASN A 169 11.92 25.87 4.82
N SER A 170 12.77 24.97 5.33
CA SER A 170 14.16 25.25 5.67
C SER A 170 15.01 25.62 4.45
N ILE A 171 14.78 25.00 3.29
CA ILE A 171 15.54 25.30 2.09
C ILE A 171 15.01 26.52 1.34
N ALA A 172 13.70 26.81 1.40
CA ALA A 172 13.10 27.95 0.70
C ALA A 172 13.71 29.32 1.08
N SER A 173 14.19 29.46 2.32
CA SER A 173 14.81 30.70 2.84
C SER A 173 16.33 30.80 2.58
N VAL A 174 16.95 29.75 2.06
CA VAL A 174 18.41 29.69 1.90
C VAL A 174 18.82 30.42 0.63
N SER A 175 19.85 31.26 0.75
CA SER A 175 20.46 31.92 -0.39
C SER A 175 21.07 30.87 -1.34
N PRO A 176 20.84 30.97 -2.67
CA PRO A 176 21.51 30.12 -3.65
C PRO A 176 23.05 30.30 -3.70
N TYR A 177 23.58 31.31 -3.01
CA TYR A 177 25.00 31.57 -2.84
C TYR A 177 25.32 31.89 -1.37
N PRO A 178 26.42 31.36 -0.79
CA PRO A 178 27.40 30.45 -1.40
C PRO A 178 26.87 29.01 -1.60
N VAL A 179 27.47 28.25 -2.52
CA VAL A 179 27.01 26.89 -2.90
C VAL A 179 26.99 25.92 -1.72
N ASN A 180 27.90 26.10 -0.75
CA ASN A 180 28.04 25.23 0.40
C ASN A 180 26.79 25.22 1.30
N ASP A 181 26.09 26.35 1.43
CA ASP A 181 24.99 26.52 2.38
C ASP A 181 23.76 25.68 2.02
N TRP A 182 23.43 25.63 0.73
CA TRP A 182 22.31 24.84 0.25
C TRP A 182 22.73 23.41 -0.10
N SER A 183 23.94 23.18 -0.62
CA SER A 183 24.40 21.82 -0.99
C SER A 183 24.48 20.87 0.20
N ALA A 184 24.88 21.35 1.38
CA ALA A 184 24.86 20.57 2.61
C ALA A 184 23.43 20.12 2.99
N ARG A 185 22.43 21.00 2.80
CA ARG A 185 21.03 20.71 3.14
C ARG A 185 20.42 19.64 2.23
N TRP A 186 20.84 19.53 0.98
CA TRP A 186 20.35 18.46 0.10
C TRP A 186 20.77 17.05 0.51
N GLN A 187 21.75 16.91 1.42
CA GLN A 187 22.05 15.62 2.02
C GLN A 187 20.81 15.02 2.73
N THR A 188 19.93 15.86 3.28
CA THR A 188 18.67 15.44 3.89
C THR A 188 17.80 14.62 2.92
N LEU A 189 17.75 14.97 1.62
CA LEU A 189 17.03 14.14 0.65
C LEU A 189 17.70 12.78 0.46
N GLY A 190 19.03 12.73 0.40
CA GLY A 190 19.75 11.46 0.35
C GLY A 190 19.47 10.58 1.56
N ASP A 191 19.27 11.16 2.74
CA ASP A 191 18.93 10.42 3.95
C ASP A 191 17.49 9.89 3.93
N PHE A 192 16.53 10.66 3.41
CA PHE A 192 15.18 10.16 3.15
C PHE A 192 15.20 8.96 2.18
N ALA A 193 16.04 9.01 1.15
CA ALA A 193 16.20 7.89 0.21
C ALA A 193 16.69 6.61 0.92
N LYS A 194 17.70 6.73 1.78
CA LYS A 194 18.24 5.60 2.57
C LYS A 194 17.21 5.06 3.55
N GLU A 195 16.48 5.93 4.23
CA GLU A 195 15.46 5.54 5.19
C GLU A 195 14.33 4.75 4.52
N LEU A 196 13.87 5.27 3.38
CA LEU A 196 12.87 4.64 2.55
C LEU A 196 13.35 3.26 2.05
N GLN A 197 14.60 3.14 1.61
CA GLN A 197 15.22 1.86 1.24
C GLN A 197 15.25 0.85 2.40
N ARG A 198 15.58 1.29 3.62
CA ARG A 198 15.59 0.44 4.83
C ARG A 198 14.20 -0.06 5.19
N ALA A 199 13.17 0.76 5.02
CA ALA A 199 11.79 0.37 5.27
C ALA A 199 11.29 -0.71 4.30
N MET A 200 11.90 -0.77 3.10
CA MET A 200 11.55 -1.71 2.05
C MET A 200 12.38 -2.99 2.01
N ALA A 201 13.42 -3.10 2.84
CA ALA A 201 14.14 -4.36 3.08
C ALA A 201 13.29 -5.28 3.97
#